data_AF-A0A1G2XPG9-F1
#
_entry.id   AF-A0A1G2XPG9-F1
#
_cell.length_a   1.000
_cell.length_b   1.000
_cell.length_c   1.000
_cell.angle_alpha   90.00
_cell.angle_beta   90.00
_cell.angle_gamma   90.00
#
_symmetry.space_group_name_H-M   'P 1'
#
loop_
_entity.id
_entity.type
_entity.pdbx_description
1 polymer ?
#
loop_
_entity_poly.entity_id
_entity_poly.type
_entity_poly.pdbx_seq_one_letter_code
_entity_poly.pdbx_strand_id
1 'polypeptide(L)'
;MALNAKTKHRIFLTVLLICLSGCAANQKITSPSTAKKDKWFANDKAQHFSASFLIGALTYSIARAGKADKDDASIIGFSFSSTCGIAKEINDETKHNNWSYKDLVWDFLGSGVGVSVSNALD
;
A
#
# COMPACT_ATOMS: atom_id res chain seq x y z
N MET A 1 1.44 27.39 8.20
CA MET A 1 0.55 27.15 9.34
C MET A 1 0.71 25.70 9.79
N ALA A 2 1.30 25.45 10.95
CA ALA A 2 1.59 24.07 11.40
C ALA A 2 0.30 23.39 11.89
N LEU A 3 0.01 22.19 11.38
CA LEU A 3 -1.14 21.40 11.81
C LEU A 3 -0.94 20.85 13.23
N ASN A 4 -2.00 20.90 14.05
CA ASN A 4 -2.08 20.36 15.40
C ASN A 4 -1.92 18.82 15.41
N ALA A 5 -1.25 18.25 16.41
CA ALA A 5 -1.09 16.80 16.62
C ALA A 5 -2.40 15.99 16.59
N LYS A 6 -3.50 16.51 17.16
CA LYS A 6 -4.84 15.90 17.05
C LYS A 6 -5.35 15.89 15.60
N THR A 7 -5.07 16.94 14.83
CA THR A 7 -5.44 17.02 13.41
C THR A 7 -4.62 16.05 12.58
N LYS A 8 -3.31 15.92 12.84
CA LYS A 8 -2.44 14.91 12.22
C LYS A 8 -2.91 13.49 12.51
N HIS A 9 -3.23 13.20 13.77
CA HIS A 9 -3.77 11.90 14.18
C HIS A 9 -5.10 11.58 13.50
N ARG A 10 -6.02 12.55 13.43
CA ARG A 10 -7.30 12.38 12.71
C ARG A 10 -7.08 12.14 11.22
N ILE A 11 -6.17 12.85 10.56
CA ILE A 11 -5.84 12.64 9.15
C ILE A 11 -5.27 11.24 8.93
N PHE A 12 -4.31 10.82 9.75
CA PHE A 12 -3.74 9.47 9.70
C PHE A 12 -4.82 8.39 9.87
N LEU A 13 -5.69 8.54 10.87
CA LEU A 13 -6.79 7.62 11.15
C LEU A 13 -7.83 7.60 10.01
N THR A 14 -8.07 8.74 9.38
CA THR A 14 -9.01 8.85 8.25
C THR A 14 -8.42 8.21 6.99
N VAL A 15 -7.12 8.41 6.70
CA VAL A 15 -6.42 7.76 5.58
C VAL A 15 -6.37 6.24 5.81
N LEU A 16 -6.07 5.79 7.03
CA LEU A 16 -6.13 4.38 7.41
C LEU A 16 -7.53 3.77 7.19
N LEU A 17 -8.59 4.48 7.60
CA LEU A 17 -9.98 4.06 7.39
C LEU A 17 -10.38 4.04 5.91
N ILE A 18 -9.91 4.99 5.10
CA ILE A 18 -10.14 5.06 3.65
C ILE A 18 -9.40 3.92 2.94
N CYS A 19 -8.16 3.61 3.33
CA CYS A 19 -7.44 2.45 2.83
C CYS A 19 -8.17 1.14 3.15
N LEU A 20 -8.76 1.03 4.35
CA LEU A 20 -9.55 -0.15 4.74
C LEU A 20 -10.89 -0.29 3.99
N SER A 21 -11.48 0.82 3.53
CA SER A 21 -12.78 0.82 2.83
C SER A 21 -12.67 0.91 1.30
N GLY A 22 -11.52 1.32 0.76
CA GLY A 22 -11.25 1.48 -0.67
C GLY A 22 -10.69 0.26 -1.40
N CYS A 23 -10.35 -0.84 -0.71
CA CYS A 23 -9.70 -2.02 -1.31
C CYS A 23 -10.57 -2.87 -2.26
N ALA A 24 -11.72 -2.38 -2.72
CA ALA A 24 -12.55 -3.03 -3.74
C ALA A 24 -12.26 -2.56 -5.17
N ALA A 25 -11.09 -1.94 -5.42
CA ALA A 25 -10.69 -1.56 -6.77
C ALA A 25 -10.28 -2.81 -7.59
N ASN A 26 -11.30 -3.46 -8.13
CA ASN A 26 -11.25 -4.22 -9.39
C ASN A 26 -10.46 -5.53 -9.38
N GLN A 27 -10.65 -6.38 -8.38
CA GLN A 27 -10.41 -7.81 -8.60
C GLN A 27 -11.49 -8.34 -9.56
N LYS A 28 -11.11 -8.55 -10.82
CA LYS A 28 -11.87 -9.43 -11.70
C LYS A 28 -11.97 -10.77 -10.98
N ILE A 29 -13.17 -11.11 -10.50
CA ILE A 29 -13.52 -12.44 -10.02
C ILE A 29 -13.25 -13.40 -11.19
N THR A 30 -12.08 -14.03 -11.22
CA THR A 30 -11.86 -15.19 -12.07
C THR A 30 -12.44 -16.38 -11.32
N SER A 31 -13.61 -16.84 -11.77
CA SER A 31 -14.31 -18.04 -11.30
C SER A 31 -13.36 -19.23 -11.09
N PRO A 32 -13.69 -20.15 -10.17
CA PRO A 32 -12.81 -21.24 -9.73
C PRO A 32 -12.58 -22.36 -10.77
N SER A 33 -12.86 -22.16 -12.06
CA SER A 33 -12.89 -23.26 -13.04
C SER A 33 -11.65 -23.45 -13.90
N THR A 34 -10.61 -22.61 -13.80
CA THR A 34 -9.27 -22.98 -14.29
C THR A 34 -8.24 -22.35 -13.39
N ALA A 35 -7.37 -23.15 -12.76
CA ALA A 35 -6.20 -22.66 -12.04
C ALA A 35 -5.24 -22.00 -13.04
N LYS A 36 -5.54 -20.76 -13.41
CA LYS A 36 -4.68 -19.93 -14.23
C LYS A 36 -3.45 -19.69 -13.36
N LYS A 37 -2.33 -20.37 -13.67
CA LYS A 37 -1.06 -20.22 -12.93
C LYS A 37 -0.83 -18.74 -12.68
N ASP A 38 -0.80 -18.35 -11.41
CA ASP A 38 -0.44 -17.01 -10.98
C ASP A 38 0.92 -16.66 -11.60
N LYS A 39 0.97 -15.59 -12.40
CA LYS A 39 2.16 -15.21 -13.16
C LYS A 39 2.90 -14.11 -12.43
N TRP A 40 4.23 -14.18 -12.44
CA TRP A 40 5.07 -13.14 -11.85
C TRP A 40 4.94 -11.79 -12.57
N PHE A 41 4.61 -11.80 -13.87
CA PHE A 41 4.43 -10.61 -14.69
C PHE A 41 3.06 -10.65 -15.34
N ALA A 42 2.11 -9.99 -14.71
CA ALA A 42 0.75 -9.83 -15.19
C ALA A 42 0.19 -8.46 -14.77
N ASN A 43 -0.94 -8.06 -15.36
CA ASN A 43 -1.49 -6.71 -15.18
C ASN A 43 -1.89 -6.44 -13.72
N ASP A 44 -2.40 -7.45 -13.03
CA ASP A 44 -2.66 -7.45 -11.59
C ASP A 44 -1.42 -7.04 -10.78
N LYS A 45 -0.25 -7.62 -11.10
CA LYS A 45 1.01 -7.31 -10.40
C LYS A 45 1.43 -5.85 -10.55
N ALA A 46 1.18 -5.26 -11.72
CA ALA A 46 1.44 -3.84 -11.95
C ALA A 46 0.49 -2.95 -11.13
N GLN A 47 -0.75 -3.39 -10.89
CA GLN A 47 -1.69 -2.68 -10.03
C GLN A 47 -1.26 -2.72 -8.55
N HIS A 48 -0.84 -3.88 -8.05
CA HIS A 48 -0.25 -4.05 -6.71
C HIS A 48 0.95 -3.12 -6.51
N PHE A 49 1.91 -3.20 -7.43
CA PHE A 49 3.08 -2.33 -7.42
C PHE A 49 2.70 -0.85 -7.41
N SER A 50 1.83 -0.42 -8.33
CA SER A 50 1.46 1.00 -8.48
C SER A 50 0.68 1.53 -7.27
N ALA A 51 -0.23 0.72 -6.71
CA ALA A 51 -0.98 1.08 -5.51
C ALA A 51 -0.04 1.25 -4.31
N SER A 52 0.83 0.26 -4.07
CA SER A 52 1.80 0.31 -2.98
C SER A 52 2.85 1.41 -3.16
N PHE A 53 3.25 1.70 -4.40
CA PHE A 53 4.08 2.86 -4.71
C PHE A 53 3.43 4.16 -4.27
N LEU A 54 2.16 4.38 -4.66
CA LEU A 54 1.43 5.60 -4.32
C LEU A 54 1.19 5.72 -2.82
N ILE A 55 0.83 4.63 -2.14
CA ILE A 55 0.60 4.61 -0.69
C ILE A 55 1.90 4.92 0.06
N GLY A 56 3.02 4.31 -0.35
CA GLY A 56 4.34 4.57 0.23
C GLY A 56 4.77 6.03 0.07
N ALA A 57 4.66 6.57 -1.15
CA ALA A 57 5.02 7.95 -1.46
C ALA A 57 4.13 8.99 -0.76
N LEU A 58 2.81 8.74 -0.72
CA LEU A 58 1.86 9.63 -0.04
C LEU A 58 2.12 9.65 1.46
N THR A 59 2.30 8.47 2.06
CA THR A 59 2.56 8.37 3.50
C THR A 59 3.90 9.00 3.88
N TYR A 60 4.95 8.83 3.05
CA TYR A 60 6.22 9.53 3.20
C TYR A 60 6.00 11.05 3.23
N SER A 61 5.28 11.59 2.25
CA SER A 61 5.00 13.03 2.13
C SER A 61 4.22 13.56 3.34
N ILE A 62 3.25 12.79 3.85
CA ILE A 62 2.51 13.13 5.07
C ILE A 62 3.44 13.14 6.30
N ALA A 63 4.33 12.17 6.43
CA ALA A 63 5.30 12.10 7.53
C ALA A 63 6.27 13.30 7.49
N ARG A 64 6.76 13.67 6.30
CA ARG A 64 7.61 14.85 6.09
C ARG A 64 6.88 16.16 6.41
N ALA A 65 5.64 16.33 5.97
CA ALA A 65 4.79 17.45 6.38
C ALA A 65 4.54 17.46 7.91
N GLY A 66 4.59 16.28 8.53
CA GLY A 66 4.54 16.05 9.97
C GLY A 66 5.78 16.50 10.74
N LYS A 67 6.88 16.87 10.06
CA LYS A 67 8.23 17.13 10.58
C LYS A 67 9.00 15.88 11.02
N ALA A 68 8.62 14.69 10.55
CA ALA A 68 9.50 13.52 10.66
C ALA A 68 10.76 13.76 9.81
N ASP A 69 11.92 13.26 10.22
CA ASP A 69 13.11 13.28 9.34
C ASP A 69 12.94 12.32 8.14
N LYS A 70 13.92 12.30 7.25
CA LYS A 70 13.83 11.52 6.00
C LYS A 70 13.82 10.02 6.28
N ASP A 71 14.55 9.57 7.30
CA ASP A 71 14.67 8.15 7.65
C ASP A 71 13.38 7.65 8.31
N ASP A 72 12.85 8.42 9.28
CA ASP A 72 11.57 8.17 9.93
C ASP A 72 10.42 8.19 8.91
N ALA A 73 10.40 9.18 8.01
CA ALA A 73 9.38 9.26 6.97
C ALA A 73 9.44 8.05 6.01
N SER A 74 10.65 7.57 5.69
CA SER A 74 10.86 6.37 4.89
C SER A 74 10.34 5.12 5.60
N ILE A 75 10.66 4.96 6.88
CA ILE A 75 10.18 3.83 7.69
C ILE A 75 8.65 3.84 7.80
N ILE A 76 8.06 5.01 8.08
CA ILE A 76 6.61 5.17 8.20
C ILE A 76 5.92 4.85 6.87
N GLY A 77 6.43 5.41 5.76
CA GLY A 77 5.88 5.18 4.42
C GLY A 77 5.92 3.71 4.02
N PHE A 78 7.06 3.05 4.24
CA PHE A 78 7.25 1.65 3.89
C PHE A 78 6.37 0.74 4.74
N SER A 79 6.38 0.95 6.06
CA SER A 79 5.63 0.12 7.01
C SER A 79 4.13 0.24 6.79
N PHE A 80 3.62 1.44 6.56
CA PHE A 80 2.19 1.67 6.33
C PHE A 80 1.74 1.00 5.03
N SER A 81 2.45 1.24 3.92
CA SER A 81 2.10 0.63 2.63
C SER A 81 2.22 -0.89 2.66
N SER A 82 3.26 -1.44 3.30
CA SER A 82 3.44 -2.88 3.49
C SER A 82 2.30 -3.49 4.30
N THR A 83 1.86 -2.80 5.36
CA THR A 83 0.71 -3.23 6.17
C THR A 83 -0.58 -3.24 5.35
N CYS A 84 -0.78 -2.24 4.47
CA CYS A 84 -1.93 -2.23 3.56
C CYS A 84 -1.91 -3.41 2.58
N GLY A 85 -0.76 -3.75 2.00
CA GLY A 85 -0.61 -4.91 1.11
C GLY A 85 -0.90 -6.23 1.83
N ILE A 86 -0.32 -6.43 3.02
CA ILE A 86 -0.58 -7.63 3.85
C ILE A 86 -2.06 -7.73 4.20
N ALA A 87 -2.68 -6.63 4.66
CA ALA A 87 -4.09 -6.62 5.04
C ALA A 87 -5.01 -6.94 3.85
N LYS A 88 -4.63 -6.51 2.64
CA LYS A 88 -5.36 -6.82 1.40
C LYS A 88 -5.32 -8.32 1.10
N GLU A 89 -4.15 -8.95 1.15
CA GLU A 89 -4.02 -10.40 0.89
C GLU A 89 -4.77 -11.24 1.95
N ILE A 90 -4.76 -10.83 3.23
CA ILE A 90 -5.53 -11.51 4.29
C ILE A 90 -7.04 -11.41 4.02
N ASN A 91 -7.51 -10.24 3.59
CA ASN A 91 -8.91 -10.04 3.24
C ASN A 91 -9.33 -10.89 2.03
N ASP A 92 -8.46 -11.01 1.03
CA ASP A 92 -8.73 -11.79 -0.18
C ASP A 92 -8.75 -13.29 0.12
N GLU A 93 -7.89 -13.77 1.02
CA GLU A 93 -7.97 -15.14 1.52
C GLU A 93 -9.30 -15.39 2.24
N THR A 94 -9.72 -14.46 3.10
CA THR A 94 -10.97 -14.59 3.87
C THR A 94 -12.22 -14.60 2.99
N LYS A 95 -12.23 -13.83 1.89
CA LYS A 95 -13.42 -13.66 1.03
C LYS A 95 -13.42 -14.58 -0.21
N HIS A 96 -12.24 -14.92 -0.71
CA HIS A 96 -12.07 -15.55 -2.02
C HIS A 96 -11.12 -16.75 -2.02
N ASN A 97 -10.50 -17.09 -0.89
CA ASN A 97 -9.51 -18.17 -0.75
C ASN A 97 -8.41 -18.09 -1.83
N ASN A 98 -7.95 -16.86 -2.08
CA ASN A 98 -7.07 -16.50 -3.18
C ASN A 98 -5.84 -15.71 -2.70
N TRP A 99 -5.16 -16.20 -1.66
CA TRP A 99 -3.87 -15.67 -1.24
C TRP A 99 -2.81 -15.79 -2.34
N SER A 100 -2.13 -14.69 -2.68
CA SER A 100 -0.93 -14.72 -3.53
C SER A 100 0.28 -14.10 -2.85
N TYR A 101 1.28 -14.93 -2.59
CA TYR A 101 2.59 -14.43 -2.14
C TYR A 101 3.27 -13.52 -3.18
N LYS A 102 2.94 -13.66 -4.47
CA LYS A 102 3.55 -12.85 -5.53
C LYS A 102 3.03 -11.43 -5.49
N ASP A 103 1.73 -11.28 -5.24
CA ASP A 103 1.10 -9.97 -5.03
C ASP A 103 1.75 -9.23 -3.86
N LEU A 104 1.99 -9.94 -2.74
CA LEU A 104 2.71 -9.38 -1.61
C LEU A 104 4.14 -8.91 -1.94
N VAL A 105 4.87 -9.65 -2.78
CA VAL A 105 6.20 -9.23 -3.23
C VAL A 105 6.13 -7.95 -4.06
N TRP A 106 5.15 -7.85 -4.97
CA TRP A 106 4.96 -6.64 -5.77
C TRP A 106 4.52 -5.44 -4.93
N ASP A 107 3.77 -5.66 -3.86
CA ASP A 107 3.43 -4.63 -2.88
C ASP A 107 4.66 -4.11 -2.13
N PHE A 108 5.55 -5.00 -1.67
CA PHE A 108 6.80 -4.57 -1.03
C PHE A 108 7.73 -3.83 -1.99
N LEU A 109 7.84 -4.30 -3.25
CA LEU A 109 8.62 -3.59 -4.27
C LEU A 109 8.04 -2.22 -4.56
N GLY A 110 6.72 -2.11 -4.74
CA GLY A 110 6.02 -0.85 -4.96
C GLY A 110 6.27 0.12 -3.80
N SER A 111 6.05 -0.36 -2.58
CA SER A 111 6.26 0.40 -1.36
C SER A 111 7.69 0.93 -1.23
N GLY A 112 8.68 0.06 -1.41
CA GLY A 112 10.10 0.41 -1.33
C GLY A 112 10.50 1.44 -2.38
N VAL A 113 10.05 1.27 -3.63
CA VAL A 113 10.32 2.22 -4.72
C VAL A 113 9.63 3.55 -4.44
N GLY A 114 8.37 3.54 -4.01
CA GLY A 114 7.61 4.76 -3.67
C GLY A 114 8.32 5.60 -2.63
N VAL A 115 8.73 4.97 -1.53
CA VAL A 115 9.49 5.61 -0.47
C VAL A 115 10.86 6.10 -0.95
N SER A 116 11.59 5.29 -1.72
CA SER A 116 12.94 5.65 -2.18
C SER A 116 12.90 6.84 -3.14
N VAL A 117 11.93 6.86 -4.06
CA VAL A 117 11.70 7.97 -4.98
C VAL A 117 11.33 9.22 -4.19
N SER A 118 10.38 9.13 -3.25
CA SER A 118 10.02 10.29 -2.42
C SER A 118 11.18 10.80 -1.58
N ASN A 119 12.01 9.92 -1.02
CA ASN A 119 13.21 10.30 -0.28
C ASN A 119 14.25 10.98 -1.18
N ALA A 120 14.46 10.50 -2.41
CA ALA A 120 15.39 11.10 -3.35
C ALA A 120 14.93 12.47 -3.89
N LEU A 121 13.62 12.73 -3.91
CA LEU A 121 13.03 13.98 -4.41
C LEU A 121 12.89 15.07 -3.33
N ASP A 122 12.95 14.70 -2.05
CA ASP A 122 12.87 15.61 -0.89
C ASP A 122 14.23 16.24 -0.53
#